data_AF-A0A6V8SP22-F1
#
_entry.id   AF-A0A6V8SP22-F1
#
_cell.length_a   1.000
_cell.length_b   1.000
_cell.length_c   1.000
_cell.angle_alpha   90.00
_cell.angle_beta   90.00
_cell.angle_gamma   90.00
#
_symmetry.space_group_name_H-M   'P 1'
#
loop_
_entity.id
_entity.type
_entity.pdbx_description
1 polymer ?
#
loop_
_entity_poly.entity_id
_entity_poly.type
_entity_poly.pdbx_seq_one_letter_code
_entity_poly.pdbx_strand_id
1 'polypeptide(L)'
;MSLISGTITDKKGTPMEGVYVSLKDSEFEDMFSTFTNENGEYFLEAADGYYPYMYAVREYAENYLEFWCQNINLSENTVINASIDKLEIYGLHCFEIKGGYPALTIYFRPMSLVKQKAGQSNICPDITSDSIKISINGNQSKILHLNKVEEYVGNSCIYAYLLQATLPDKLLPTDKNLLDVQILDLDCFFGQASLFF
;
A
#
# COMPACT_ATOMS: atom_id res chain seq x y z
N MET A 1 17.61 16.62 7.22
CA MET A 1 16.77 16.69 6.01
C MET A 1 17.23 15.57 5.14
N SER A 2 16.28 14.75 4.72
CA SER A 2 16.51 13.56 3.92
C SER A 2 15.57 13.56 2.74
N LEU A 3 15.94 12.82 1.71
CA LEU A 3 15.19 12.71 0.46
C LEU A 3 14.40 11.41 0.43
N ILE A 4 13.10 11.51 0.16
CA ILE A 4 12.31 10.39 -0.33
C ILE A 4 12.25 10.48 -1.85
N SER A 5 12.60 9.41 -2.52
CA SER A 5 12.58 9.34 -3.98
C SER A 5 11.98 8.03 -4.46
N GLY A 6 11.64 7.94 -5.72
CA GLY A 6 11.18 6.70 -6.32
C GLY A 6 10.51 6.93 -7.65
N THR A 7 9.95 5.86 -8.19
CA THR A 7 9.20 5.90 -9.45
C THR A 7 7.76 5.46 -9.19
N ILE A 8 6.81 6.19 -9.78
CA ILE A 8 5.42 5.76 -9.87
C ILE A 8 5.14 5.22 -11.26
N THR A 9 4.58 4.02 -11.33
CA THR A 9 4.21 3.36 -12.59
C THR A 9 2.74 2.96 -12.63
N ASP A 10 2.26 2.62 -13.82
CA ASP A 10 1.00 1.88 -13.97
C ASP A 10 1.21 0.39 -13.64
N LYS A 11 0.14 -0.41 -13.68
CA LYS A 11 0.19 -1.86 -13.42
C LYS A 11 1.09 -2.65 -14.38
N LYS A 12 1.49 -2.08 -15.52
CA LYS A 12 2.38 -2.71 -16.51
C LYS A 12 3.84 -2.31 -16.29
N GLY A 13 4.13 -1.48 -15.29
CA GLY A 13 5.46 -0.92 -15.05
C GLY A 13 5.79 0.26 -15.96
N THR A 14 4.80 0.85 -16.63
CA THR A 14 5.00 2.06 -17.45
C THR A 14 5.10 3.27 -16.52
N PRO A 15 6.15 4.10 -16.61
CA PRO A 15 6.24 5.30 -15.80
C PRO A 15 5.05 6.25 -15.99
N MET A 16 4.62 6.90 -14.91
CA MET A 16 3.48 7.82 -14.90
C MET A 16 3.92 9.24 -14.54
N GLU A 17 3.83 10.16 -15.49
CA GLU A 17 4.00 11.60 -15.27
C GLU A 17 2.80 12.22 -14.54
N GLY A 18 3.06 13.27 -13.76
CA GLY A 18 2.04 14.13 -13.15
C GLY A 18 1.26 13.46 -12.02
N VAL A 19 1.80 12.41 -11.42
CA VAL A 19 1.25 11.80 -10.20
C VAL A 19 1.59 12.69 -9.03
N TYR A 20 0.58 13.09 -8.25
CA TYR A 20 0.78 13.81 -7.00
C TYR A 20 1.29 12.85 -5.93
N VAL A 21 2.37 13.22 -5.26
CA VAL A 21 2.98 12.45 -4.18
C VAL A 21 3.10 13.34 -2.96
N SER A 22 2.64 12.88 -1.80
CA SER A 22 2.63 13.71 -0.59
C SER A 22 2.83 12.89 0.69
N LEU A 23 3.53 13.48 1.65
CA LEU A 23 3.59 13.05 3.05
C LEU A 23 2.44 13.69 3.82
N LYS A 24 1.75 12.90 4.64
CA LYS A 24 0.70 13.39 5.54
C LYS A 24 1.03 13.18 7.00
N ASP A 25 0.51 14.06 7.84
CA ASP A 25 0.53 13.92 9.29
C ASP A 25 -0.58 12.98 9.80
N SER A 26 -0.72 12.86 11.13
CA SER A 26 -1.72 11.99 11.77
C SER A 26 -3.16 12.46 11.58
N GLU A 27 -3.37 13.72 11.20
CA GLU A 27 -4.68 14.30 10.89
C GLU A 27 -5.01 14.18 9.39
N PHE A 28 -4.16 13.48 8.62
CA PHE A 28 -4.24 13.32 7.16
C PHE A 28 -4.02 14.61 6.37
N GLU A 29 -3.42 15.63 6.97
CA GLU A 29 -3.09 16.88 6.29
C GLU A 29 -1.76 16.76 5.53
N ASP A 30 -1.70 17.34 4.33
CA ASP A 30 -0.49 17.34 3.50
C ASP A 30 0.60 18.21 4.14
N MET A 31 1.76 17.63 4.36
CA MET A 31 2.92 18.33 4.91
C MET A 31 3.92 18.76 3.84
N PHE A 32 4.22 17.84 2.92
CA PHE A 32 5.20 18.01 1.85
C PHE A 32 4.68 17.28 0.63
N SER A 33 4.78 17.89 -0.55
CA SER A 33 4.32 17.27 -1.78
C SER A 33 5.16 17.62 -3.00
N THR A 34 5.03 16.78 -4.01
CA THR A 34 5.71 16.91 -5.30
C THR A 34 4.90 16.21 -6.39
N PHE A 35 5.35 16.32 -7.63
CA PHE A 35 4.78 15.59 -8.76
C PHE A 35 5.86 14.74 -9.45
N THR A 36 5.45 13.62 -10.03
CA THR A 36 6.35 12.83 -10.88
C THR A 36 6.67 13.53 -12.20
N ASN A 37 7.91 13.38 -12.67
CA ASN A 37 8.36 13.84 -13.98
C ASN A 37 7.96 12.89 -15.13
N GLU A 38 8.38 13.17 -16.36
CA GLU A 38 8.11 12.34 -17.55
C GLU A 38 8.59 10.88 -17.45
N ASN A 39 9.59 10.61 -16.60
CA ASN A 39 10.11 9.27 -16.32
C ASN A 39 9.42 8.62 -15.11
N GLY A 40 8.32 9.21 -14.61
CA GLY A 40 7.59 8.75 -13.42
C GLY A 40 8.36 8.95 -12.11
N GLU A 41 9.49 9.64 -12.13
CA GLU A 41 10.35 9.83 -10.95
C GLU A 41 9.85 11.00 -10.11
N TYR A 42 9.90 10.85 -8.78
CA TYR A 42 9.63 11.94 -7.85
C TYR A 42 10.79 12.09 -6.85
N PHE A 43 10.90 13.31 -6.32
CA PHE A 43 11.87 13.71 -5.32
C PHE A 43 11.15 14.60 -4.30
N LEU A 44 11.14 14.18 -3.04
CA LEU A 44 10.46 14.86 -1.94
C LEU A 44 11.44 15.01 -0.77
N GLU A 45 11.91 16.23 -0.55
CA GLU A 45 12.76 16.56 0.59
C GLU A 45 11.90 16.88 1.80
N ALA A 46 12.22 16.27 2.95
CA ALA A 46 11.53 16.51 4.21
C ALA A 46 12.51 16.55 5.38
N ALA A 47 12.08 17.13 6.50
CA ALA A 47 12.84 17.06 7.75
C ALA A 47 12.93 15.60 8.22
N ASP A 48 14.03 15.26 8.89
CA ASP A 48 14.15 13.92 9.48
C ASP A 48 13.11 13.79 10.59
N GLY A 49 12.41 12.66 10.64
CA GLY A 49 11.27 12.49 11.52
C GLY A 49 10.38 11.34 11.13
N TYR A 50 9.31 11.15 11.90
CA TYR A 50 8.29 10.15 11.64
C TYR A 50 7.13 10.76 10.86
N TYR A 51 6.78 10.12 9.75
CA TYR A 51 5.64 10.45 8.92
C TYR A 51 4.70 9.23 8.88
N PRO A 52 3.48 9.36 9.41
CA PRO A 52 2.57 8.22 9.50
C PRO A 52 2.12 7.75 8.12
N TYR A 53 2.00 8.66 7.15
CA TYR A 53 1.50 8.34 5.81
C TYR A 53 2.27 9.05 4.70
N MET A 54 2.36 8.34 3.57
CA MET A 54 2.63 8.88 2.25
C MET A 54 1.58 8.31 1.30
N TYR A 55 1.19 9.09 0.30
CA TYR A 55 0.34 8.60 -0.76
C TYR A 55 0.77 9.10 -2.13
N ALA A 56 0.36 8.37 -3.17
CA ALA A 56 0.56 8.76 -4.56
C ALA A 56 -0.73 8.53 -5.35
N VAL A 57 -1.16 9.53 -6.13
CA VAL A 57 -2.39 9.45 -6.92
C VAL A 57 -2.41 10.43 -8.10
N ARG A 58 -3.17 10.09 -9.13
CA ARG A 58 -3.50 10.96 -10.27
C ARG A 58 -4.98 10.82 -10.58
N GLU A 59 -5.69 11.92 -10.83
CA GLU A 59 -7.11 11.89 -11.22
C GLU A 59 -7.94 11.00 -10.26
N TYR A 60 -7.80 11.28 -8.95
CA TYR A 60 -8.39 10.47 -7.89
C TYR A 60 -9.89 10.28 -8.08
N ALA A 61 -10.34 9.03 -7.93
CA ALA A 61 -11.73 8.61 -8.12
C ALA A 61 -12.30 8.88 -9.53
N GLU A 62 -11.49 9.40 -10.46
CA GLU A 62 -11.81 9.50 -11.87
C GLU A 62 -11.20 8.33 -12.62
N ASN A 63 -9.88 8.18 -12.59
CA ASN A 63 -9.18 7.12 -13.33
C ASN A 63 -8.39 6.18 -12.43
N TYR A 64 -7.94 6.64 -11.27
CA TYR A 64 -7.07 5.88 -10.36
C TYR A 64 -7.53 6.03 -8.91
N LEU A 65 -7.10 5.07 -8.08
CA LEU A 65 -7.09 5.22 -6.62
C LEU A 65 -5.66 5.34 -6.11
N GLU A 66 -5.55 5.60 -4.81
CA GLU A 66 -4.30 5.93 -4.14
C GLU A 66 -3.44 4.69 -3.90
N PHE A 67 -2.13 4.86 -4.07
CA PHE A 67 -1.14 4.07 -3.36
C PHE A 67 -0.93 4.69 -1.97
N TRP A 68 -0.81 3.85 -0.94
CA TRP A 68 -0.49 4.27 0.44
C TRP A 68 0.80 3.61 0.94
N CYS A 69 1.66 4.39 1.58
CA CYS A 69 2.79 3.89 2.38
C CYS A 69 2.68 4.42 3.81
N GLN A 70 2.92 3.56 4.81
CA GLN A 70 2.73 3.87 6.23
C GLN A 70 4.02 3.73 7.04
N ASN A 71 4.09 4.43 8.18
CA ASN A 71 5.14 4.35 9.21
C ASN A 71 6.55 4.75 8.76
N ILE A 72 6.67 5.82 7.98
CA ILE A 72 7.97 6.23 7.42
C ILE A 72 8.80 6.92 8.50
N ASN A 73 9.83 6.23 9.00
CA ASN A 73 10.85 6.82 9.88
C ASN A 73 12.02 7.36 9.07
N LEU A 74 11.88 8.61 8.61
CA LEU A 74 12.82 9.28 7.74
C LEU A 74 14.04 9.75 8.55
N SER A 75 15.15 9.04 8.41
CA SER A 75 16.44 9.34 9.06
C SER A 75 17.62 9.34 8.08
N GLU A 76 17.36 8.94 6.84
CA GLU A 76 18.30 8.82 5.74
C GLU A 76 17.51 8.85 4.41
N ASN A 77 18.22 9.00 3.30
CA ASN A 77 17.57 8.96 1.99
C ASN A 77 16.91 7.60 1.76
N THR A 78 15.62 7.62 1.41
CA THR A 78 14.80 6.42 1.26
C THR A 78 14.22 6.36 -0.16
N VAL A 79 14.15 5.16 -0.72
CA VAL A 79 13.49 4.92 -2.00
C VAL A 79 12.17 4.20 -1.77
N ILE A 80 11.06 4.77 -2.26
CA ILE A 80 9.72 4.16 -2.20
C ILE A 80 9.15 4.15 -3.61
N ASN A 81 9.14 2.97 -4.25
CA ASN A 81 8.53 2.78 -5.56
C ASN A 81 7.07 2.35 -5.40
N ALA A 82 6.22 2.79 -6.31
CA ALA A 82 4.80 2.48 -6.24
C ALA A 82 4.18 2.29 -7.62
N SER A 83 3.07 1.58 -7.64
CA SER A 83 2.21 1.45 -8.80
C SER A 83 0.78 1.81 -8.43
N ILE A 84 0.09 2.56 -9.30
CA ILE A 84 -1.32 2.92 -9.12
C ILE A 84 -2.17 2.40 -10.28
N ASP A 85 -3.39 1.97 -9.97
CA ASP A 85 -4.42 1.59 -10.93
C ASP A 85 -5.78 1.81 -10.24
N LYS A 86 -6.79 0.98 -10.53
CA LYS A 86 -8.18 1.20 -10.09
C LYS A 86 -8.52 0.57 -8.75
N LEU A 87 -7.58 -0.11 -8.09
CA LEU A 87 -7.75 -0.62 -6.74
C LEU A 87 -6.87 0.12 -5.75
N GLU A 88 -7.39 0.23 -4.53
CA GLU A 88 -6.71 0.78 -3.37
C GLU A 88 -6.57 -0.31 -2.31
N ILE A 89 -5.51 -0.23 -1.51
CA ILE A 89 -5.32 -1.05 -0.32
C ILE A 89 -5.30 -0.11 0.89
N TYR A 90 -6.42 -0.03 1.60
CA TYR A 90 -6.60 0.84 2.76
C TYR A 90 -6.33 0.11 4.07
N GLY A 91 -5.87 0.83 5.09
CA GLY A 91 -5.72 0.30 6.45
C GLY A 91 -4.74 -0.86 6.55
N LEU A 92 -3.69 -0.87 5.71
CA LEU A 92 -2.65 -1.91 5.75
C LEU A 92 -1.99 -1.93 7.13
N HIS A 93 -1.98 -3.08 7.78
CA HIS A 93 -1.35 -3.27 9.09
C HIS A 93 -0.72 -4.67 9.16
N CYS A 94 0.36 -4.82 9.91
CA CYS A 94 0.97 -6.13 10.13
C CYS A 94 1.50 -6.32 11.55
N PHE A 95 1.51 -7.57 12.00
CA PHE A 95 2.00 -7.97 13.32
C PHE A 95 2.36 -9.45 13.36
N GLU A 96 3.18 -9.85 14.32
CA GLU A 96 3.47 -11.26 14.62
C GLU A 96 2.66 -11.75 15.82
N ILE A 97 2.23 -13.01 15.80
CA ILE A 97 1.60 -13.66 16.95
C ILE A 97 2.68 -14.11 17.92
N LYS A 98 2.76 -13.47 19.09
CA LYS A 98 3.71 -13.84 20.14
C LYS A 98 3.47 -15.28 20.61
N GLY A 99 4.51 -16.12 20.52
CA GLY A 99 4.44 -17.55 20.86
C GLY A 99 3.69 -18.41 19.84
N GLY A 100 3.26 -17.83 18.71
CA GLY A 100 2.63 -18.54 17.60
C GLY A 100 3.64 -19.08 16.59
N TYR A 101 3.12 -19.58 15.47
CA TYR A 101 3.94 -19.93 14.32
C TYR A 101 4.64 -18.68 13.76
N PRO A 102 5.95 -18.74 13.40
CA PRO A 102 6.73 -17.58 12.96
C PRO A 102 6.29 -17.13 11.56
N ALA A 103 5.26 -16.29 11.51
CA ALA A 103 4.69 -15.75 10.28
C ALA A 103 4.19 -14.32 10.54
N LEU A 104 4.25 -13.50 9.49
CA LEU A 104 3.69 -12.16 9.50
C LEU A 104 2.18 -12.25 9.28
N THR A 105 1.40 -11.71 10.21
CA THR A 105 -0.04 -11.53 10.05
C THR A 105 -0.27 -10.16 9.43
N ILE A 106 -1.01 -10.09 8.33
CA ILE A 106 -1.22 -8.89 7.53
C ILE A 106 -2.72 -8.67 7.39
N TYR A 107 -3.14 -7.45 7.66
CA TYR A 107 -4.50 -6.97 7.53
C TYR A 107 -4.57 -5.87 6.48
N PHE A 108 -5.58 -5.89 5.61
CA PHE A 108 -5.86 -4.78 4.71
C PHE A 108 -7.29 -4.80 4.18
N ARG A 109 -7.78 -3.63 3.76
CA ARG A 109 -9.07 -3.44 3.12
C ARG A 109 -8.90 -3.03 1.65
N PRO A 110 -9.16 -3.93 0.69
CA PRO A 110 -9.10 -3.56 -0.71
C PRO A 110 -10.40 -2.88 -1.18
N MET A 111 -10.29 -1.86 -2.02
CA MET A 111 -11.43 -1.09 -2.56
C MET A 111 -11.29 -0.97 -4.08
N SER A 112 -12.43 -1.03 -4.81
CA SER A 112 -12.47 -0.97 -6.27
C SER A 112 -13.20 0.27 -6.78
N LEU A 113 -12.49 1.09 -7.56
CA LEU A 113 -13.06 2.26 -8.21
C LEU A 113 -14.20 1.90 -9.16
N VAL A 114 -14.06 0.77 -9.86
CA VAL A 114 -15.08 0.33 -10.84
C VAL A 114 -16.37 -0.06 -10.13
N LYS A 115 -16.28 -0.79 -9.01
CA LYS A 115 -17.44 -1.13 -8.19
C LYS A 115 -18.07 0.12 -7.55
N GLN A 116 -17.24 1.06 -7.07
CA GLN A 116 -17.71 2.34 -6.53
C GLN A 116 -18.48 3.15 -7.58
N LYS A 117 -17.93 3.31 -8.79
CA LYS A 117 -18.59 4.03 -9.89
C LYS A 117 -19.87 3.37 -10.37
N ALA A 118 -19.96 2.04 -10.24
CA ALA A 118 -21.18 1.29 -10.51
C ALA A 118 -22.24 1.41 -9.38
N GLY A 119 -21.96 2.18 -8.31
CA GLY A 119 -22.88 2.37 -7.20
C GLY A 119 -23.12 1.11 -6.36
N GLN A 120 -22.17 0.16 -6.37
CA GLN A 120 -22.30 -1.06 -5.58
C GLN A 120 -22.14 -0.76 -4.09
N SER A 121 -22.97 -1.39 -3.25
CA SER A 121 -22.83 -1.32 -1.80
C SER A 121 -21.55 -2.00 -1.31
N ASN A 122 -21.15 -3.10 -1.97
CA ASN A 122 -19.89 -3.78 -1.72
C ASN A 122 -18.87 -3.41 -2.80
N ILE A 123 -17.89 -2.59 -2.42
CA ILE A 123 -16.80 -2.17 -3.30
C ILE A 123 -15.52 -2.98 -3.10
N CYS A 124 -15.56 -4.05 -2.30
CA CYS A 124 -14.44 -4.97 -2.17
C CYS A 124 -14.24 -5.73 -3.50
N PRO A 125 -13.04 -5.68 -4.11
CA PRO A 125 -12.76 -6.43 -5.32
C PRO A 125 -12.81 -7.94 -5.07
N ASP A 126 -13.07 -8.70 -6.13
CA ASP A 126 -13.06 -10.16 -6.06
C ASP A 126 -11.61 -10.64 -6.18
N ILE A 127 -11.04 -11.09 -5.07
CA ILE A 127 -9.64 -11.55 -4.97
C ILE A 127 -9.57 -12.95 -4.33
N THR A 128 -8.57 -13.73 -4.77
CA THR A 128 -8.14 -15.03 -4.23
C THR A 128 -6.70 -14.93 -3.69
N SER A 129 -6.16 -16.02 -3.13
CA SER A 129 -4.74 -16.06 -2.74
C SER A 129 -3.79 -15.79 -3.90
N ASP A 130 -4.14 -16.26 -5.10
CA ASP A 130 -3.27 -16.18 -6.28
C ASP A 130 -3.23 -14.76 -6.88
N SER A 131 -4.24 -13.94 -6.57
CA SER A 131 -4.26 -12.52 -6.92
C SER A 131 -3.44 -11.62 -6.00
N ILE A 132 -2.90 -12.15 -4.89
CA ILE A 132 -2.17 -11.35 -3.90
C ILE A 132 -0.69 -11.69 -4.00
N LYS A 133 0.16 -10.65 -4.07
CA LYS A 133 1.60 -10.77 -3.89
C LYS A 133 2.02 -10.02 -2.64
N ILE A 134 2.85 -10.69 -1.85
CA ILE A 134 3.47 -10.14 -0.65
C ILE A 134 4.97 -10.17 -0.86
N SER A 135 5.64 -9.05 -0.58
CA SER A 135 7.10 -9.02 -0.46
C SER A 135 7.54 -8.26 0.78
N ILE A 136 8.66 -8.69 1.36
CA ILE A 136 9.32 -8.04 2.49
C ILE A 136 10.73 -7.68 2.04
N ASN A 137 11.07 -6.39 2.05
CA ASN A 137 12.35 -5.87 1.57
C ASN A 137 12.66 -6.32 0.13
N GLY A 138 11.64 -6.33 -0.74
CA GLY A 138 11.73 -6.79 -2.12
C GLY A 138 11.81 -8.32 -2.31
N ASN A 139 11.86 -9.12 -1.24
CA ASN A 139 11.84 -10.58 -1.33
C ASN A 139 10.42 -11.11 -1.24
N GLN A 140 10.02 -11.96 -2.19
CA GLN A 140 8.67 -12.52 -2.22
C GLN A 140 8.42 -13.45 -1.02
N SER A 141 7.29 -13.23 -0.34
CA SER A 141 6.79 -14.09 0.73
C SER A 141 5.70 -15.03 0.22
N LYS A 142 5.66 -16.25 0.77
CA LYS A 142 4.60 -17.21 0.51
C LYS A 142 3.40 -16.92 1.41
N ILE A 143 2.21 -16.84 0.81
CA ILE A 143 0.94 -16.79 1.55
C ILE A 143 0.66 -18.20 2.11
N LEU A 144 0.51 -18.26 3.43
CA LEU A 144 0.24 -19.49 4.18
C LEU A 144 -1.27 -19.70 4.37
N HIS A 145 -1.98 -18.62 4.66
CA HIS A 145 -3.42 -18.64 4.89
C HIS A 145 -4.05 -17.29 4.56
N LEU A 146 -5.30 -17.29 4.09
CA LEU A 146 -6.07 -16.10 3.75
C LEU A 146 -7.48 -16.23 4.33
N ASN A 147 -7.89 -15.27 5.15
CA ASN A 147 -9.26 -15.14 5.63
C ASN A 147 -9.88 -13.85 5.08
N LYS A 148 -11.17 -13.91 4.78
CA LYS A 148 -11.98 -12.71 4.57
C LYS A 148 -12.55 -12.26 5.92
N VAL A 149 -12.48 -10.98 6.19
CA VAL A 149 -12.97 -10.34 7.40
C VAL A 149 -14.15 -9.45 7.04
N GLU A 150 -15.19 -9.47 7.87
CA GLU A 150 -16.30 -8.54 7.79
C GLU A 150 -16.11 -7.48 8.89
N GLU A 151 -15.89 -6.24 8.47
CA GLU A 151 -15.77 -5.08 9.36
C GLU A 151 -17.14 -4.45 9.57
N TYR A 152 -17.51 -4.24 10.84
CA TYR A 152 -18.69 -3.47 11.19
C TYR A 152 -18.41 -1.97 11.07
N VAL A 153 -19.23 -1.25 10.30
CA VAL A 153 -19.13 0.21 10.11
C VAL A 153 -20.44 0.93 10.46
N GLY A 154 -21.10 0.46 11.53
CA GLY A 154 -22.35 1.05 12.03
C GLY A 154 -23.59 0.42 11.41
N ASN A 155 -24.06 0.93 10.28
CA ASN A 155 -25.30 0.46 9.66
C ASN A 155 -25.10 -0.58 8.56
N SER A 156 -23.84 -0.91 8.25
CA SER A 156 -23.46 -1.87 7.23
C SER A 156 -22.16 -2.57 7.62
N CYS A 157 -21.76 -3.52 6.79
CA CYS A 157 -20.46 -4.14 6.87
C CYS A 157 -19.67 -3.87 5.58
N ILE A 158 -18.35 -3.83 5.72
CA ILE A 158 -17.40 -3.80 4.61
C ILE A 158 -16.43 -4.98 4.75
N TYR A 159 -15.73 -5.32 3.68
CA TYR A 159 -14.89 -6.51 3.66
C TYR A 159 -13.40 -6.16 3.61
N ALA A 160 -12.64 -6.85 4.44
CA ALA A 160 -11.19 -6.80 4.51
C ALA A 160 -10.61 -8.22 4.43
N TYR A 161 -9.28 -8.32 4.49
CA TYR A 161 -8.57 -9.59 4.48
C TYR A 161 -7.56 -9.64 5.61
N LEU A 162 -7.46 -10.82 6.21
CA LEU A 162 -6.44 -11.17 7.20
C LEU A 162 -5.67 -12.37 6.69
N LEU A 163 -4.40 -12.19 6.35
CA LEU A 163 -3.55 -13.23 5.81
C LEU A 163 -2.31 -13.47 6.66
N GLN A 164 -1.75 -14.66 6.53
CA GLN A 164 -0.46 -15.02 7.11
C GLN A 164 0.53 -15.28 5.99
N ALA A 165 1.72 -14.69 6.08
CA ALA A 165 2.80 -14.86 5.10
C ALA A 165 4.11 -15.27 5.78
N THR A 166 4.96 -15.98 5.04
CA THR A 166 6.31 -16.33 5.53
C THR A 166 7.16 -15.08 5.73
N LEU A 167 7.95 -15.07 6.81
CA LEU A 167 9.01 -14.09 7.01
C LEU A 167 10.27 -14.50 6.23
N PRO A 168 11.11 -13.54 5.80
CA PRO A 168 12.44 -13.84 5.29
C PRO A 168 13.35 -14.38 6.41
N ASP A 169 14.43 -15.07 6.04
CA ASP A 169 15.40 -15.62 7.00
C ASP A 169 16.06 -14.53 7.87
N LYS A 170 16.15 -13.30 7.34
CA LYS A 170 16.72 -12.14 8.02
C LYS A 170 15.85 -10.92 7.78
N LEU A 171 15.41 -10.32 8.88
CA LEU A 171 14.81 -8.99 8.90
C LEU A 171 15.88 -7.93 9.14
N LEU A 172 15.60 -6.73 8.65
CA LEU A 172 16.29 -5.52 9.03
C LEU A 172 15.87 -5.13 10.47
N PRO A 173 16.57 -4.17 11.11
CA PRO A 173 16.11 -3.59 12.37
C PRO A 173 14.65 -3.13 12.30
N THR A 174 14.00 -3.07 13.45
CA THR A 174 12.62 -2.57 13.58
C THR A 174 12.45 -1.22 12.88
N ASP A 175 11.28 -1.02 12.25
CA ASP A 175 10.90 0.16 11.46
C ASP A 175 11.70 0.35 10.15
N LYS A 176 12.57 -0.61 9.79
CA LYS A 176 13.33 -0.60 8.53
C LYS A 176 12.87 -1.67 7.55
N ASN A 177 12.00 -2.59 7.95
CA ASN A 177 11.47 -3.58 7.02
C ASN A 177 10.30 -2.97 6.25
N LEU A 178 10.32 -3.10 4.92
CA LEU A 178 9.22 -2.66 4.07
C LEU A 178 8.39 -3.87 3.66
N LEU A 179 7.14 -3.90 4.12
CA LEU A 179 6.11 -4.78 3.59
C LEU A 179 5.50 -4.12 2.35
N ASP A 180 5.43 -4.84 1.24
CA ASP A 180 4.66 -4.48 0.05
C ASP A 180 3.55 -5.51 -0.18
N VAL A 181 2.33 -5.00 -0.37
CA VAL A 181 1.16 -5.79 -0.75
C VAL A 181 0.68 -5.31 -2.11
N GLN A 182 0.54 -6.25 -3.05
CA GLN A 182 -0.05 -6.01 -4.35
C GLN A 182 -1.25 -6.93 -4.54
N ILE A 183 -2.32 -6.38 -5.13
CA ILE A 183 -3.52 -7.13 -5.50
C ILE A 183 -3.80 -6.95 -6.99
N LEU A 184 -4.25 -8.03 -7.63
CA LEU A 184 -4.77 -8.03 -9.00
C LEU A 184 -6.11 -8.75 -9.02
N ASP A 185 -7.22 -8.03 -9.07
CA ASP A 185 -8.54 -8.65 -9.02
C ASP A 185 -8.87 -9.49 -10.28
N LEU A 186 -9.97 -10.22 -10.22
CA LEU A 186 -10.41 -11.07 -11.34
C LEU A 186 -10.76 -10.28 -12.61
N ASP A 187 -11.02 -8.97 -12.49
CA ASP A 187 -11.24 -8.04 -13.60
C ASP A 187 -9.92 -7.40 -14.10
N CYS A 188 -8.78 -7.88 -13.59
CA CYS A 188 -7.43 -7.43 -13.90
C CYS A 188 -7.14 -5.97 -13.49
N PHE A 189 -7.86 -5.41 -12.51
CA PHE A 189 -7.50 -4.15 -11.87
C PHE A 189 -6.48 -4.37 -10.76
N PHE A 190 -5.57 -3.42 -10.61
CA PHE A 190 -4.44 -3.52 -9.71
C PHE A 190 -4.52 -2.52 -8.55
N GLY A 191 -3.90 -2.87 -7.43
CA GLY A 191 -3.65 -1.96 -6.32
C GLY A 191 -2.39 -2.35 -5.56
N GLN A 192 -1.73 -1.37 -4.95
CA GLN A 192 -0.54 -1.56 -4.12
C GLN A 192 -0.62 -0.69 -2.86
N ALA A 193 -0.08 -1.19 -1.75
CA ALA A 193 0.27 -0.40 -0.60
C ALA A 193 1.52 -0.98 0.08
N SER A 194 2.18 -0.14 0.87
CA SER A 194 3.37 -0.49 1.61
C SER A 194 3.29 -0.06 3.08
N LEU A 195 4.08 -0.71 3.93
CA LEU A 195 4.11 -0.43 5.36
C LEU A 195 5.52 -0.72 5.90
N PHE A 196 6.11 0.24 6.59
CA PHE A 196 7.31 0.00 7.38
C PHE A 196 6.96 -0.65 8.73
N PHE A 197 7.76 -1.65 9.14
CA PHE A 197 7.61 -2.40 10.39
C PHE A 197 8.95 -2.93 10.96
#